data_AF-A0A3B8HY01-F1
#
_entry.id   AF-A0A3B8HY01-F1
#
_cell.length_a   1.000
_cell.length_b   1.000
_cell.length_c   1.000
_cell.angle_alpha   90.00
_cell.angle_beta   90.00
_cell.angle_gamma   90.00
#
_symmetry.space_group_name_H-M   'P 1'
#
loop_
_entity.id
_entity.type
_entity.pdbx_description
1 polymer ?
#
loop_
_entity_poly.entity_id
_entity_poly.type
_entity_poly.pdbx_seq_one_letter_code
_entity_poly.pdbx_strand_id
1 'polypeptide(L)' 'MDQTFTFRQITDEQELETFMKLRREIYMDSPKFSTLLQYPVDIDRYDLHSLPFGLFCNGEPAGFIRGILPTE' A
#
# COMPACT_ATOMS: atom_id res chain seq x y z
N MET A 1 25.13 2.71 -10.40
CA MET A 1 24.30 3.88 -10.13
C MET A 1 23.83 3.76 -8.69
N ASP A 2 23.98 4.81 -7.89
CA ASP A 2 23.50 4.81 -6.51
C ASP A 2 21.97 4.84 -6.52
N GLN A 3 21.34 3.90 -5.83
CA GLN A 3 19.89 3.86 -5.68
C GLN A 3 19.49 4.80 -4.54
N THR A 4 18.50 5.66 -4.78
CA THR A 4 17.94 6.53 -3.74
C THR A 4 16.67 5.91 -3.19
N PHE A 5 16.61 5.72 -1.88
CA PHE A 5 15.42 5.22 -1.19
C PHE A 5 14.76 6.33 -0.37
N THR A 6 13.45 6.46 -0.52
CA THR A 6 12.64 7.40 0.28
C THR A 6 11.52 6.64 0.96
N PHE A 7 11.33 6.88 2.25
CA PHE A 7 10.19 6.37 3.01
C PHE A 7 9.38 7.53 3.57
N ARG A 8 8.08 7.57 3.28
CA ARG A 8 7.20 8.65 3.77
C ARG A 8 5.75 8.20 3.86
N GLN A 9 4.99 8.93 4.67
CA GLN A 9 3.54 8.82 4.66
C GLN A 9 3.01 9.22 3.28
N ILE A 10 2.01 8.48 2.80
CA ILE A 10 1.28 8.80 1.57
C ILE A 10 0.11 9.69 1.98
N THR A 11 0.12 10.94 1.52
CA THR A 11 -0.95 11.92 1.79
C THR A 11 -1.70 12.31 0.52
N ASP A 12 -1.15 11.97 -0.64
CA ASP A 12 -1.77 12.18 -1.95
C ASP A 12 -2.66 10.98 -2.31
N GLU A 13 -3.89 11.24 -2.74
CA GLU A 13 -4.89 10.21 -3.01
C GLU A 13 -4.56 9.39 -4.26
N GLN A 14 -4.00 10.02 -5.30
CA GLN A 14 -3.67 9.35 -6.55
C GLN A 14 -2.43 8.46 -6.39
N GLU A 15 -1.48 8.92 -5.59
CA GLU A 15 -0.37 8.10 -5.11
C GLU A 15 -0.87 6.90 -4.30
N LEU A 16 -1.81 7.11 -3.36
CA LEU A 16 -2.39 6.04 -2.57
C LEU A 16 -3.07 4.99 -3.46
N GLU A 17 -3.82 5.42 -4.48
CA GLU A 17 -4.45 4.52 -5.46
C GLU A 17 -3.42 3.62 -6.16
N THR A 18 -2.25 4.17 -6.51
CA THR A 18 -1.15 3.42 -7.12
C THR A 18 -0.66 2.29 -6.20
N PHE A 19 -0.48 2.59 -4.91
CA PHE A 19 -0.07 1.58 -3.94
C PHE A 19 -1.15 0.53 -3.67
N MET A 20 -2.43 0.90 -3.70
CA MET A 20 -3.53 -0.06 -3.54
C MET A 20 -3.64 -1.02 -4.73
N LYS A 21 -3.34 -0.55 -5.95
CA LYS A 21 -3.22 -1.41 -7.14
C LYS A 21 -2.03 -2.37 -7.02
N LEU A 22 -0.86 -1.87 -6.62
CA LEU A 22 0.33 -2.70 -6.39
C LEU A 22 0.08 -3.78 -5.32
N ARG A 23 -0.55 -3.40 -4.19
CA ARG A 23 -0.91 -4.33 -3.12
C ARG A 23 -1.80 -5.45 -3.64
N ARG A 24 -2.81 -5.10 -4.45
CA ARG A 24 -3.70 -6.06 -5.09
C ARG A 24 -2.95 -7.03 -6.02
N GLU A 25 -2.06 -6.54 -6.88
CA GLU A 25 -1.26 -7.39 -7.77
C GLU A 25 -0.47 -8.44 -6.97
N ILE A 26 0.21 -8.01 -5.91
CA ILE A 26 0.97 -8.90 -5.01
C ILE A 26 0.05 -9.90 -4.30
N TYR A 27 -1.14 -9.49 -3.88
CA TYR A 27 -2.08 -10.35 -3.15
C TYR A 27 -2.83 -11.32 -4.05
N MET A 28 -3.07 -10.97 -5.32
CA MET A 28 -3.64 -11.88 -6.31
C MET A 28 -2.76 -13.11 -6.52
N ASP A 29 -1.43 -12.93 -6.49
CA ASP A 29 -0.46 -14.01 -6.60
C ASP A 29 -0.29 -14.80 -5.28
N SER A 30 -0.90 -14.33 -4.18
CA SER A 30 -0.81 -14.97 -2.88
C SER A 30 -2.03 -15.85 -2.57
N PRO A 31 -1.86 -17.17 -2.41
CA PRO A 31 -2.97 -18.08 -2.08
C PRO A 31 -3.61 -17.80 -0.70
N LYS A 32 -2.98 -16.98 0.15
CA LYS A 32 -3.50 -16.59 1.47
C LYS A 32 -4.42 -15.37 1.44
N PHE A 33 -4.31 -14.51 0.43
CA PHE A 33 -4.95 -13.19 0.42
C PHE A 33 -5.94 -12.99 -0.74
N SER A 34 -6.00 -13.95 -1.68
CA SER A 34 -6.88 -13.89 -2.86
C SER A 34 -8.38 -13.76 -2.55
N THR A 35 -8.84 -14.19 -1.37
CA THR A 35 -10.26 -14.13 -0.95
C THR A 35 -10.67 -12.79 -0.32
N LEU A 36 -9.73 -11.87 -0.08
CA LEU A 36 -9.98 -10.60 0.61
C LEU A 36 -10.12 -9.40 -0.35
N LEU A 37 -9.97 -9.63 -1.65
CA LEU A 37 -9.90 -8.57 -2.65
C LEU A 37 -11.28 -7.98 -2.98
N GLN A 38 -11.45 -6.67 -2.80
CA GLN A 38 -12.55 -5.91 -3.40
C GLN A 38 -12.06 -5.22 -4.68
N TYR A 39 -12.87 -5.21 -5.74
CA TYR A 39 -12.52 -4.58 -7.02
C TYR A 39 -13.02 -3.12 -7.03
N PRO A 40 -12.25 -2.13 -7.55
CA PRO A 40 -10.99 -2.24 -8.28
C PRO A 40 -9.70 -2.11 -7.43
N VAL A 41 -9.82 -1.78 -6.14
CA VAL A 41 -8.72 -1.52 -5.21
C VAL A 41 -8.85 -2.40 -3.97
N ASP A 42 -7.73 -2.97 -3.50
CA ASP A 42 -7.72 -3.72 -2.25
C ASP A 42 -7.82 -2.73 -1.08
N ILE A 43 -9.04 -2.55 -0.57
CA ILE A 43 -9.36 -1.75 0.61
C ILE A 43 -10.12 -2.67 1.58
N ASP A 44 -9.59 -2.85 2.79
CA ASP A 44 -10.22 -3.60 3.87
C ASP A 44 -10.63 -2.68 5.03
N ARG A 45 -11.30 -3.25 6.05
CA ARG A 45 -11.76 -2.50 7.23
C ARG A 45 -10.64 -1.81 8.00
N TYR A 46 -9.40 -2.28 7.89
CA TYR A 46 -8.26 -1.72 8.59
C TYR A 46 -7.71 -0.49 7.86
N ASP A 47 -7.92 -0.39 6.54
CA ASP A 47 -7.51 0.78 5.78
C ASP A 47 -8.19 2.06 6.27
N LEU A 48 -9.44 1.97 6.76
CA LEU A 48 -10.20 3.09 7.35
C LEU A 48 -9.56 3.67 8.63
N HIS A 49 -8.76 2.87 9.35
CA HIS A 49 -8.16 3.24 10.64
C HIS A 49 -6.63 3.15 10.61
N SER A 50 -6.05 3.27 9.41
CA SER A 50 -4.62 3.15 9.22
C SER A 50 -4.00 4.39 8.58
N LEU A 51 -2.71 4.58 8.83
CA LEU A 51 -1.89 5.54 8.13
C LEU A 51 -1.06 4.81 7.05
N PRO A 52 -1.20 5.17 5.77
CA PRO A 52 -0.45 4.53 4.68
C PRO A 52 0.96 5.14 4.54
N PHE A 53 1.96 4.30 4.34
CA PHE A 53 3.34 4.67 4.10
C PHE A 53 3.89 3.96 2.86
N GLY A 54 4.63 4.71 2.04
CA GLY A 54 5.27 4.22 0.82
C GLY A 54 6.78 4.18 0.96
N LEU A 55 7.39 3.12 0.43
CA LEU A 55 8.81 3.04 0.11
C LEU A 55 8.97 3.28 -1.38
N PHE A 56 9.89 4.16 -1.75
CA PHE A 56 10.21 4.53 -3.12
C PHE A 56 11.67 4.22 -3.42
N CYS A 57 11.96 3.69 -4.60
CA CYS A 57 13.31 3.50 -5.12
C CYS A 57 13.45 4.32 -6.41
N ASN A 58 14.35 5.30 -6.42
CA ASN A 58 14.53 6.24 -7.54
C ASN A 58 13.24 6.96 -7.96
N GLY A 59 12.34 7.23 -7.00
CA GLY A 59 11.06 7.88 -7.25
C GLY A 59 9.91 6.92 -7.60
N GLU A 60 10.20 5.66 -7.92
CA GLU A 60 9.19 4.65 -8.25
C GLU A 60 8.69 3.92 -7.00
N PRO A 61 7.40 3.56 -6.92
CA PRO A 61 6.85 2.73 -5.86
C PRO A 61 7.61 1.39 -5.73
N ALA A 62 8.11 1.09 -4.53
CA ALA A 62 8.89 -0.11 -4.26
C ALA A 62 8.34 -0.95 -3.09
N GLY A 63 7.50 -0.35 -2.23
CA GLY A 63 6.87 -1.09 -1.14
C GLY A 63 5.81 -0.28 -0.42
N PHE A 64 4.89 -0.98 0.24
CA PHE A 64 3.76 -0.40 0.96
C PHE A 64 3.72 -0.94 2.38
N ILE A 65 3.54 -0.06 3.36
CA ILE A 65 3.32 -0.40 4.76
C ILE A 65 2.15 0.44 5.26
N ARG A 66 1.26 -0.15 6.06
CA ARG A 66 0.24 0.60 6.79
C ARG A 66 0.45 0.48 8.28
N GLY A 67 0.34 1.58 9.00
CA GLY A 67 0.28 1.60 10.47
C GLY A 67 -1.18 1.62 10.91
N ILE A 68 -1.66 0.54 11.52
CA ILE A 68 -3.01 0.52 12.13
C ILE A 68 -2.90 1.18 13.50
N LEU A 69 -3.62 2.28 13.69
CA LEU A 69 -3.66 2.95 14.99
C LEU A 69 -4.64 2.20 15.90
N PRO A 70 -4.32 2.02 17.20
CA PRO A 70 -5.29 1.50 18.15
C PRO A 70 -6.52 2.41 18.17
N THR A 71 -7.70 1.86 17.91
CA THR A 71 -8.94 2.52 18.28
C THR A 71 -9.08 2.38 19.79
N GLU A 72 -9.27 3.50 20.50
CA GLU A 72 -9.55 3.51 21.95
C GLU A 72 -10.64 2.50 22.33
#